data_AF-A0A419I3U0-F1
#
_entry.id   AF-A0A419I3U0-F1
#
_cell.length_a   1.000
_cell.length_b   1.000
_cell.length_c   1.000
_cell.angle_alpha   90.00
_cell.angle_beta   90.00
_cell.angle_gamma   90.00
#
_symmetry.space_group_name_H-M   'P 1'
#
loop_
_entity.id
_entity.type
_entity.pdbx_description
1 polymer ?
#
loop_
_entity_poly.entity_id
_entity_poly.type
_entity_poly.pdbx_seq_one_letter_code
_entity_poly.pdbx_strand_id
1 'polypeptide(L)'
;MAEEIDQLRAALREPLPEPFAAPDVPRIMAEGKRLRRRRRVLGGAGAAAAVVAVLAVVFAAVGLRSTGPAPAPVAAAPSAPSLPPALSVVPGPVAPPVKAVPSGDVIDTDTFTPDGQLVFYFVALDSEIGFGVMAGLRTANGLQPLYLTNETRMPALSFGFHATSGGQLTDRTWVPVYGYFSGPAARITTTIGGRTIAAHLGRWSGRPDVVVFWFDQSDVPSTSRLTPLIAYAEDGGRLTR
;
A
#
# COMPACT_ATOMS: atom_id res chain seq x y z
N MET A 1 11.20 -42.70 -28.55
CA MET A 1 11.86 -41.81 -27.57
C MET A 1 12.91 -40.90 -28.21
N ALA A 2 13.81 -41.40 -29.08
CA ALA A 2 14.77 -40.52 -29.79
C ALA A 2 14.09 -39.53 -30.75
N GLU A 3 13.07 -39.98 -31.47
CA GLU A 3 12.33 -39.20 -32.47
C GLU A 3 11.52 -38.02 -31.87
N GLU A 4 11.02 -38.19 -30.65
CA GLU A 4 10.26 -37.16 -29.91
C GLU A 4 11.19 -36.04 -29.40
N ILE A 5 12.41 -36.39 -28.98
CA ILE A 5 13.44 -35.43 -28.57
C ILE A 5 13.95 -34.63 -29.78
N ASP A 6 14.05 -35.27 -30.94
CA ASP A 6 14.46 -34.58 -32.17
C ASP A 6 13.35 -33.69 -32.75
N GLN A 7 12.08 -34.08 -32.61
CA GLN A 7 10.94 -33.20 -32.89
C GLN A 7 10.88 -31.99 -31.97
N LEU A 8 11.13 -32.17 -30.67
CA LEU A 8 11.18 -31.06 -29.72
C LEU A 8 12.35 -30.11 -30.01
N ARG A 9 13.52 -30.63 -30.39
CA ARG A 9 14.65 -29.79 -30.84
C ARG A 9 14.36 -29.04 -32.13
N ALA A 10 13.60 -29.63 -33.05
CA ALA A 10 13.19 -28.97 -34.28
C ALA A 10 12.21 -27.82 -34.00
N ALA A 11 11.20 -28.05 -33.14
CA ALA A 11 10.23 -27.03 -32.74
C ALA A 11 10.87 -25.86 -31.99
N LEU A 12 11.88 -26.11 -31.14
CA LEU A 12 12.61 -25.05 -30.43
C LEU A 12 13.56 -24.24 -31.33
N ARG A 13 13.91 -24.76 -32.53
CA ARG A 13 14.75 -24.08 -33.51
C ARG A 13 13.97 -23.36 -34.59
N GLU A 14 12.63 -23.42 -34.54
CA GLU A 14 11.78 -22.71 -35.48
C GLU A 14 11.88 -21.18 -35.20
N PRO A 15 12.48 -20.40 -36.11
CA PRO A 15 12.56 -18.96 -35.93
C PRO A 15 11.16 -18.37 -36.06
N LEU A 16 10.73 -17.60 -35.05
CA LEU A 16 9.46 -16.87 -35.06
C LEU A 16 9.33 -16.07 -36.38
N PRO A 17 8.23 -16.18 -37.15
CA PRO A 17 8.12 -15.57 -38.47
C PRO A 17 8.09 -14.04 -38.48
N GLU A 18 8.03 -13.37 -37.33
CA GLU A 18 7.95 -11.91 -37.29
C GLU A 18 8.87 -11.31 -36.22
N PRO A 19 9.75 -10.36 -36.58
CA PRO A 19 10.41 -9.53 -35.59
C PRO A 19 9.35 -8.69 -34.88
N PHE A 20 9.35 -8.69 -33.54
CA PHE A 20 8.51 -7.79 -32.75
C PHE A 20 8.63 -6.37 -33.29
N ALA A 21 7.50 -5.77 -33.65
CA ALA A 21 7.47 -4.40 -34.16
C ALA A 21 8.21 -3.48 -33.18
N ALA A 22 9.21 -2.76 -33.67
CA ALA A 22 10.00 -1.86 -32.84
C ALA A 22 9.07 -0.88 -32.12
N PRO A 23 9.15 -0.74 -30.79
CA PRO A 23 8.31 0.18 -30.05
C PRO A 23 8.43 1.59 -30.61
N ASP A 24 7.30 2.22 -30.94
CA ASP A 24 7.24 3.61 -31.39
C ASP A 24 7.49 4.55 -30.20
N VAL A 25 8.78 4.71 -29.87
CA VAL A 25 9.25 5.56 -28.77
C VAL A 25 8.73 7.00 -28.91
N PRO A 26 8.71 7.63 -30.11
CA PRO A 26 8.11 8.95 -30.29
C PRO A 26 6.64 9.02 -29.84
N ARG A 27 5.81 8.06 -30.25
CA ARG A 27 4.39 8.01 -29.87
C ARG A 27 4.20 7.79 -28.37
N ILE A 28 4.94 6.87 -27.78
CA ILE A 28 4.92 6.60 -26.33
C ILE A 28 5.31 7.87 -25.54
N MET A 29 6.36 8.57 -25.98
CA MET A 29 6.81 9.80 -25.34
C MET A 29 5.82 10.95 -25.49
N ALA A 30 5.14 11.05 -26.64
CA ALA A 30 4.10 12.05 -26.89
C ALA A 30 2.87 11.83 -25.98
N GLU A 31 2.42 10.59 -25.82
CA GLU A 31 1.34 10.22 -24.91
C GLU A 31 1.71 10.51 -23.44
N GLY A 32 2.94 10.15 -23.03
CA GLY A 32 3.46 10.47 -21.69
C GLY A 32 3.57 11.98 -21.42
N LYS A 33 3.92 12.78 -22.43
CA LYS A 33 3.98 14.25 -22.32
C LYS A 33 2.59 14.88 -22.16
N ARG A 34 1.58 14.36 -22.89
CA ARG A 34 0.17 14.78 -22.75
C ARG A 34 -0.37 14.48 -21.35
N LEU A 35 -0.07 13.31 -20.81
CA LEU A 35 -0.48 12.91 -19.45
C LEU A 35 0.12 13.82 -18.37
N ARG A 36 1.42 14.14 -18.50
CA ARG A 36 2.11 15.09 -17.60
C ARG A 36 1.54 16.51 -17.68
N ARG A 37 1.20 16.99 -18.88
CA ARG A 37 0.54 18.31 -19.04
C ARG A 37 -0.83 18.33 -18.39
N ARG A 38 -1.66 17.30 -18.60
CA ARG A 38 -2.98 17.19 -17.92
C ARG A 38 -2.84 17.20 -16.40
N ARG A 39 -1.88 16.46 -15.85
CA ARG A 39 -1.61 16.47 -14.40
C ARG A 39 -1.16 17.83 -13.87
N ARG A 40 -0.41 18.61 -14.66
CA ARG A 40 0.00 19.98 -14.26
C ARG A 40 -1.16 20.99 -14.31
N VAL A 41 -2.11 20.82 -15.22
CA VAL A 41 -3.28 21.71 -15.32
C VAL A 41 -4.31 21.43 -14.22
N LEU A 42 -4.40 20.18 -13.73
CA LEU A 42 -5.31 19.80 -12.63
C LEU A 42 -4.70 19.95 -11.22
N GLY A 43 -3.39 20.23 -11.10
CA GLY A 43 -2.70 20.47 -9.82
C GLY A 43 -2.23 21.92 -9.60
N GLY A 44 -2.60 22.85 -10.47
CA GLY A 44 -2.00 24.19 -10.58
C GLY A 44 -2.85 25.37 -10.11
N ALA A 45 -3.89 25.17 -9.29
CA ALA A 45 -4.78 26.26 -8.83
C ALA A 45 -4.85 26.45 -7.30
N GLY A 46 -4.01 25.79 -6.50
CA GLY A 46 -4.17 25.75 -5.03
C GLY A 46 -2.94 26.08 -4.18
N ALA A 47 -1.87 26.65 -4.73
CA ALA A 47 -0.62 26.88 -3.96
C ALA A 47 0.02 28.26 -4.19
N ALA A 48 -0.80 29.32 -4.24
CA ALA A 48 -0.30 30.69 -4.30
C ALA A 48 -1.12 31.67 -3.44
N ALA A 49 -1.53 31.27 -2.23
CA ALA A 49 -2.17 32.18 -1.26
C ALA A 49 -2.08 31.66 0.20
N ALA A 50 -0.88 31.42 0.73
CA ALA A 50 -0.71 31.19 2.18
C ALA A 50 0.71 31.48 2.71
N VAL A 51 1.45 32.44 2.14
CA VAL A 51 2.82 32.79 2.60
C VAL A 51 2.89 34.14 3.33
N VAL A 52 1.78 34.86 3.54
CA VAL A 52 1.84 36.23 4.12
C VAL A 52 1.33 36.35 5.57
N ALA A 53 0.71 35.32 6.17
CA ALA A 53 -0.02 35.48 7.44
C ALA A 53 0.62 34.88 8.72
N VAL A 54 1.84 34.32 8.67
CA VAL A 54 2.48 33.71 9.87
C VAL A 54 3.66 34.53 10.41
N LEU A 55 4.17 35.52 9.66
CA LEU A 55 5.30 36.36 10.10
C LEU A 55 4.92 37.46 11.11
N ALA A 56 3.63 37.70 11.38
CA ALA A 56 3.18 38.77 12.27
C ALA A 56 2.98 38.36 13.74
N VAL A 57 2.94 37.05 14.06
CA VAL A 57 2.63 36.58 15.43
C VAL A 57 3.87 36.25 16.26
N VAL A 58 5.03 36.01 15.63
CA VAL A 58 6.26 35.63 16.36
C VAL A 58 7.10 36.84 16.82
N PHE A 59 6.85 38.04 16.30
CA PHE A 59 7.64 39.24 16.64
C PHE A 59 7.16 40.04 17.87
N ALA A 60 6.03 39.67 18.49
CA ALA A 60 5.46 40.41 19.63
C ALA A 60 5.76 39.81 21.01
N ALA A 61 6.42 38.65 21.12
CA ALA A 61 6.56 37.92 22.38
C ALA A 61 8.00 37.71 22.91
N VAL A 62 9.04 38.18 22.22
CA VAL A 62 10.44 38.07 22.70
C VAL A 62 11.11 39.44 22.76
N GLY A 63 10.37 40.42 23.28
CA GLY A 63 10.96 41.63 23.83
C GLY A 63 11.16 41.42 25.33
N LEU A 64 12.25 40.75 25.74
CA LEU A 64 12.98 41.03 26.98
C LEU A 64 14.17 40.05 27.13
N ARG A 65 15.37 40.64 27.23
CA ARG A 65 16.56 40.17 27.98
C ARG A 65 17.61 39.33 27.22
N SER A 66 18.70 40.05 26.93
CA SER A 66 20.08 39.77 27.32
C SER A 66 21.06 39.38 26.22
N THR A 67 22.02 40.30 26.11
CA THR A 67 23.26 40.38 25.34
C THR A 67 24.26 39.26 25.65
N GLY A 68 24.85 38.67 24.61
CA GLY A 68 26.07 37.85 24.67
C GLY A 68 26.72 37.73 23.28
N PRO A 69 28.04 37.92 23.12
CA PRO A 69 28.69 38.01 21.81
C PRO A 69 29.13 36.63 21.26
N ALA A 70 28.97 36.44 19.94
CA ALA A 70 29.63 35.42 19.11
C ALA A 70 30.90 36.03 18.45
N PRO A 71 31.98 35.29 18.08
CA PRO A 71 32.01 34.24 17.03
C PRO A 71 32.93 33.03 17.39
N ALA A 72 33.08 31.91 16.67
CA ALA A 72 33.45 31.68 15.26
C ALA A 72 33.24 30.19 14.85
N PRO A 73 33.36 29.81 13.56
CA PRO A 73 32.76 28.61 12.97
C PRO A 73 33.69 27.38 12.99
N VAL A 74 33.11 26.18 13.12
CA VAL A 74 33.83 24.90 12.96
C VAL A 74 33.25 24.13 11.78
N ALA A 75 34.19 23.58 11.00
CA ALA A 75 34.03 23.03 9.66
C ALA A 75 33.06 21.84 9.56
N ALA A 76 32.49 21.73 8.36
CA ALA A 76 31.59 20.69 7.89
C ALA A 76 32.25 19.30 7.81
N ALA A 77 31.49 18.28 8.20
CA ALA A 77 31.74 16.88 7.86
C ALA A 77 30.65 16.38 6.88
N PRO A 78 30.94 15.43 5.97
CA PRO A 78 30.12 15.19 4.79
C PRO A 78 28.82 14.47 5.12
N SER A 79 27.70 15.04 4.66
CA SER A 79 26.40 14.38 4.63
C SER A 79 26.43 13.15 3.72
N ALA A 80 26.10 11.99 4.27
CA ALA A 80 25.81 10.78 3.50
C ALA A 80 24.63 11.03 2.54
N PRO A 81 24.60 10.39 1.35
CA PRO A 81 23.57 10.62 0.35
C PRO A 81 22.20 10.15 0.86
N SER A 82 21.28 11.10 0.99
CA SER A 82 19.86 10.87 1.21
C SER A 82 19.26 10.16 0.00
N LEU A 83 18.85 8.90 0.18
CA LEU A 83 18.02 8.18 -0.78
C LEU A 83 16.68 8.94 -0.97
N PRO A 84 16.16 9.07 -2.20
CA PRO A 84 14.91 9.77 -2.42
C PRO A 84 13.75 9.03 -1.74
N PRO A 85 12.77 9.74 -1.17
CA PRO A 85 11.57 9.11 -0.62
C PRO A 85 10.86 8.34 -1.73
N ALA A 86 10.54 7.07 -1.46
CA ALA A 86 9.71 6.27 -2.33
C ALA A 86 8.38 7.00 -2.57
N LEU A 87 8.11 7.36 -3.82
CA LEU A 87 6.86 7.98 -4.24
C LEU A 87 5.71 7.00 -3.97
N SER A 88 5.00 7.21 -2.86
CA SER A 88 3.68 6.62 -2.65
C SER A 88 2.72 7.22 -3.68
N VAL A 89 2.52 6.50 -4.78
CA VAL A 89 1.44 6.76 -5.71
C VAL A 89 0.16 6.40 -4.96
N VAL A 90 -0.62 7.40 -4.55
CA VAL A 90 -2.00 7.21 -4.13
C VAL A 90 -2.80 6.78 -5.36
N PRO A 91 -3.32 5.55 -5.46
CA PRO A 91 -4.37 5.27 -6.40
C PRO A 91 -5.63 5.96 -5.84
N GLY A 92 -6.14 6.96 -6.54
CA GLY A 92 -7.52 7.38 -6.35
C GLY A 92 -8.46 6.20 -6.68
N PRO A 93 -9.70 6.19 -6.17
CA PRO A 93 -10.63 5.11 -6.47
C PRO A 93 -10.91 5.08 -7.98
N VAL A 94 -10.66 3.95 -8.64
CA VAL A 94 -11.02 3.74 -10.04
C VAL A 94 -11.80 2.43 -10.19
N ALA A 95 -13.12 2.59 -10.36
CA ALA A 95 -14.09 1.83 -11.20
C ALA A 95 -14.29 0.30 -10.99
N PRO A 96 -15.27 -0.30 -11.71
CA PRO A 96 -16.73 -0.42 -11.49
C PRO A 96 -17.06 -1.30 -10.26
N PRO A 97 -18.32 -1.69 -9.94
CA PRO A 97 -18.52 -2.69 -8.88
C PRO A 97 -17.89 -4.00 -9.35
N VAL A 98 -16.67 -4.27 -8.90
CA VAL A 98 -16.21 -5.65 -8.72
C VAL A 98 -17.36 -6.32 -7.99
N LYS A 99 -17.96 -7.37 -8.58
CA LYS A 99 -18.91 -8.19 -7.83
C LYS A 99 -18.13 -8.69 -6.63
N ALA A 100 -18.31 -8.01 -5.49
CA ALA A 100 -17.56 -8.23 -4.27
C ALA A 100 -18.13 -9.47 -3.57
N VAL A 101 -18.15 -10.57 -4.30
CA VAL A 101 -18.56 -11.88 -3.83
C VAL A 101 -17.37 -12.44 -3.04
N PRO A 102 -17.55 -12.76 -1.75
CA PRO A 102 -16.51 -13.38 -0.95
C PRO A 102 -16.00 -14.67 -1.60
N SER A 103 -14.68 -14.78 -1.69
CA SER A 103 -13.98 -16.03 -1.98
C SER A 103 -13.58 -16.65 -0.66
N GLY A 104 -14.30 -17.69 -0.23
CA GLY A 104 -14.15 -18.27 1.10
C GLY A 104 -14.93 -17.52 2.18
N ASP A 105 -14.54 -17.75 3.44
CA ASP A 105 -15.25 -17.22 4.60
C ASP A 105 -14.92 -15.75 4.86
N VAL A 106 -15.88 -15.06 5.46
CA VAL A 106 -15.70 -13.69 5.93
C VAL A 106 -14.99 -13.70 7.28
N ILE A 107 -13.96 -12.86 7.41
CA ILE A 107 -13.13 -12.68 8.59
C ILE A 107 -13.73 -11.56 9.44
N ASP A 108 -14.08 -11.90 10.68
CA ASP A 108 -14.63 -10.94 11.64
C ASP A 108 -13.51 -10.16 12.33
N THR A 109 -13.73 -8.86 12.51
CA THR A 109 -12.75 -7.97 13.16
C THR A 109 -13.11 -7.61 14.59
N ASP A 110 -14.27 -8.08 15.07
CA ASP A 110 -14.93 -7.67 16.32
C ASP A 110 -15.10 -6.14 16.50
N THR A 111 -14.93 -5.38 15.42
CA THR A 111 -15.12 -3.94 15.40
C THR A 111 -16.53 -3.63 14.89
N PHE A 112 -17.32 -2.96 15.73
CA PHE A 112 -18.69 -2.58 15.41
C PHE A 112 -18.80 -1.07 15.20
N THR A 113 -19.52 -0.68 14.16
CA THR A 113 -19.90 0.69 13.85
C THR A 113 -21.42 0.84 13.96
N PRO A 114 -21.96 2.07 13.98
CA PRO A 114 -23.41 2.27 13.93
C PRO A 114 -24.08 1.64 12.69
N ASP A 115 -23.33 1.45 11.61
CA ASP A 115 -23.84 0.95 10.33
C ASP A 115 -23.67 -0.59 10.18
N GLY A 116 -22.87 -1.24 11.02
CA GLY A 116 -22.67 -2.71 10.99
C GLY A 116 -21.35 -3.17 11.62
N GLN A 117 -21.02 -4.45 11.46
CA GLN A 117 -19.72 -4.99 11.86
C GLN A 117 -18.71 -4.82 10.73
N LEU A 118 -17.53 -4.27 11.02
CA LEU A 118 -16.43 -4.25 10.07
C LEU A 118 -15.91 -5.69 9.88
N VAL A 119 -15.74 -6.10 8.64
CA VAL A 119 -15.27 -7.43 8.26
C VAL A 119 -14.26 -7.34 7.12
N PHE A 120 -13.44 -8.38 6.98
CA PHE A 120 -12.60 -8.58 5.82
C PHE A 120 -13.03 -9.81 5.05
N TYR A 121 -12.89 -9.79 3.73
CA TYR A 121 -13.07 -10.98 2.90
C TYR A 121 -12.25 -10.87 1.63
N PHE A 122 -11.83 -12.01 1.11
CA PHE A 122 -11.10 -12.07 -0.15
C PHE A 122 -12.07 -11.96 -1.31
N VAL A 123 -11.66 -11.29 -2.38
CA VAL A 123 -12.42 -11.21 -3.64
C VAL A 123 -11.52 -11.61 -4.79
N ALA A 124 -12.07 -12.41 -5.71
CA ALA A 124 -11.39 -12.71 -6.97
C ALA A 124 -11.33 -11.45 -7.83
N LEU A 125 -10.17 -11.20 -8.44
CA LEU A 125 -9.99 -10.11 -9.38
C LEU A 125 -9.75 -10.69 -10.77
N ASP A 126 -10.44 -10.14 -11.76
CA ASP A 126 -10.19 -10.45 -13.17
C ASP A 126 -8.91 -9.73 -13.63
N SER A 127 -7.78 -10.24 -13.15
CA SER A 127 -6.44 -9.72 -13.42
C SER A 127 -5.41 -10.81 -13.24
N GLU A 128 -4.24 -10.67 -13.87
CA GLU A 128 -3.10 -11.59 -13.70
C GLU A 128 -2.60 -11.69 -12.25
N ILE A 129 -3.02 -10.75 -11.38
CA ILE A 129 -2.63 -10.71 -9.97
C ILE A 129 -3.54 -11.60 -9.11
N GLY A 130 -4.79 -11.83 -9.53
CA GLY A 130 -5.65 -12.91 -9.03
C GLY A 130 -6.68 -12.53 -7.96
N PHE A 131 -6.31 -11.81 -6.90
CA PHE A 131 -7.24 -11.48 -5.81
C PHE A 131 -6.89 -10.18 -5.06
N GLY A 132 -7.84 -9.71 -4.26
CA GLY A 132 -7.66 -8.64 -3.28
C GLY A 132 -8.38 -8.93 -1.97
N VAL A 133 -8.15 -8.07 -0.98
CA VAL A 133 -8.83 -8.10 0.32
C VAL A 133 -9.77 -6.90 0.38
N MET A 134 -11.04 -7.17 0.63
CA MET A 134 -12.08 -6.17 0.78
C MET A 134 -12.33 -5.92 2.26
N ALA A 135 -12.22 -4.66 2.69
CA ALA A 135 -12.88 -4.19 3.90
C ALA A 135 -14.36 -3.95 3.57
N GLY A 136 -15.27 -4.44 4.39
CA GLY A 136 -16.70 -4.25 4.22
C GLY A 136 -17.44 -4.16 5.54
N LEU A 137 -18.73 -3.84 5.46
CA LEU A 137 -19.66 -3.89 6.59
C LEU A 137 -20.59 -5.07 6.44
N ARG A 138 -20.65 -5.92 7.47
CA ARG A 138 -21.73 -6.88 7.65
C ARG A 138 -22.89 -6.16 8.32
N THR A 139 -23.98 -6.02 7.58
CA THR A 139 -25.23 -5.38 8.00
C THR A 139 -26.37 -6.39 8.00
N ALA A 140 -27.56 -6.00 8.49
CA ALA A 140 -28.76 -6.82 8.37
C ALA A 140 -29.14 -7.12 6.90
N ASN A 141 -28.72 -6.28 5.96
CA ASN A 141 -28.99 -6.43 4.53
C ASN A 141 -27.90 -7.20 3.78
N GLY A 142 -26.91 -7.74 4.50
CA GLY A 142 -25.76 -8.44 3.92
C GLY A 142 -24.47 -7.62 3.94
N LEU A 143 -23.52 -8.02 3.09
CA LEU A 143 -22.20 -7.41 3.00
C LEU A 143 -22.20 -6.17 2.10
N GLN A 144 -21.69 -5.07 2.63
CA GLN A 144 -21.48 -3.82 1.90
C GLN A 144 -19.98 -3.60 1.70
N PRO A 145 -19.48 -3.53 0.47
CA PRO A 145 -18.06 -3.27 0.22
C PRO A 145 -17.72 -1.83 0.58
N LEU A 146 -16.60 -1.61 1.27
CA LEU A 146 -16.10 -0.26 1.60
C LEU A 146 -14.82 0.07 0.84
N TYR A 147 -13.79 -0.76 1.01
CA TYR A 147 -12.46 -0.42 0.53
C TYR A 147 -11.71 -1.68 0.15
N LEU A 148 -11.35 -1.81 -1.13
CA LEU A 148 -10.56 -2.91 -1.68
C LEU A 148 -9.08 -2.55 -1.68
N THR A 149 -8.24 -3.49 -1.27
CA THR A 149 -6.80 -3.45 -1.51
C THR A 149 -6.30 -4.71 -2.19
N ASN A 150 -5.32 -4.56 -3.09
CA ASN A 150 -4.74 -5.65 -3.86
C ASN A 150 -3.27 -5.37 -4.21
N GLU A 151 -2.53 -6.44 -4.52
CA GLU A 151 -1.21 -6.30 -5.13
C GLU A 151 -1.35 -5.76 -6.56
N THR A 152 -0.35 -5.01 -7.04
CA THR A 152 -0.36 -4.38 -8.37
C THR A 152 0.91 -4.61 -9.19
N ARG A 153 1.98 -5.14 -8.58
CA ARG A 153 3.32 -5.22 -9.17
C ARG A 153 3.85 -6.63 -9.30
N MET A 154 3.34 -7.56 -8.51
CA MET A 154 3.83 -8.94 -8.44
C MET A 154 2.63 -9.89 -8.36
N PRO A 155 2.82 -11.21 -8.62
CA PRO A 155 1.78 -12.19 -8.34
C PRO A 155 1.31 -12.09 -6.88
N ALA A 156 0.00 -12.14 -6.63
CA ALA A 156 -0.56 -11.92 -5.28
C ALA A 156 -0.09 -12.93 -4.23
N LEU A 157 0.46 -14.08 -4.66
CA LEU A 157 0.96 -15.14 -3.79
C LEU A 157 2.48 -15.12 -3.60
N SER A 158 3.17 -14.13 -4.16
CA SER A 158 4.60 -13.96 -3.86
C SER A 158 4.79 -13.91 -2.34
N PHE A 159 5.84 -14.52 -1.80
CA PHE A 159 6.02 -14.54 -0.35
C PHE A 159 6.24 -13.13 0.21
N GLY A 160 5.53 -12.75 1.27
CA GLY A 160 5.73 -11.48 1.95
C GLY A 160 4.45 -10.66 2.19
N PHE A 161 4.65 -9.38 2.53
CA PHE A 161 3.58 -8.42 2.76
C PHE A 161 3.06 -7.83 1.45
N HIS A 162 1.76 -7.75 1.32
CA HIS A 162 1.08 -7.22 0.16
C HIS A 162 -0.04 -6.26 0.54
N ALA A 163 -0.40 -5.40 -0.42
CA ALA A 163 -1.62 -4.62 -0.40
C ALA A 163 -1.86 -3.87 0.94
N THR A 164 -0.80 -3.31 1.52
CA THR A 164 -0.92 -2.57 2.79
C THR A 164 -1.53 -1.20 2.54
N SER A 165 -2.75 -1.00 3.01
CA SER A 165 -3.51 0.23 2.79
C SER A 165 -4.43 0.55 3.99
N GLY A 166 -5.34 1.51 3.84
CA GLY A 166 -6.31 1.91 4.87
C GLY A 166 -5.77 2.97 5.83
N GLY A 167 -6.32 2.99 7.04
CA GLY A 167 -6.09 4.07 8.01
C GLY A 167 -6.76 5.38 7.56
N GLN A 168 -8.02 5.28 7.12
CA GLN A 168 -8.81 6.39 6.60
C GLN A 168 -10.30 6.18 6.82
N LEU A 169 -11.09 7.25 6.73
CA LEU A 169 -12.55 7.16 6.64
C LEU A 169 -12.97 6.83 5.20
N THR A 170 -13.93 5.92 5.06
CA THR A 170 -14.61 5.59 3.79
C THR A 170 -16.09 5.42 4.11
N ASP A 171 -16.94 6.20 3.44
CA ASP A 171 -18.39 6.25 3.69
C ASP A 171 -18.78 6.39 5.17
N ARG A 172 -18.07 7.29 5.89
CA ARG A 172 -18.19 7.57 7.34
C ARG A 172 -17.75 6.43 8.26
N THR A 173 -17.33 5.29 7.72
CA THR A 173 -16.74 4.19 8.48
C THR A 173 -15.23 4.30 8.47
N TRP A 174 -14.60 4.11 9.63
CA TRP A 174 -13.16 4.00 9.70
C TRP A 174 -12.70 2.64 9.16
N VAL A 175 -11.82 2.65 8.17
CA VAL A 175 -11.13 1.46 7.68
C VAL A 175 -9.74 1.43 8.31
N PRO A 176 -9.41 0.41 9.12
CA PRO A 176 -8.11 0.31 9.78
C PRO A 176 -6.98 0.17 8.77
N VAL A 177 -5.75 0.29 9.23
CA VAL A 177 -4.60 -0.12 8.42
C VAL A 177 -4.61 -1.64 8.32
N TYR A 178 -4.65 -2.16 7.10
CA TYR A 178 -4.73 -3.59 6.85
C TYR A 178 -4.02 -4.00 5.55
N GLY A 179 -3.81 -5.29 5.40
CA GLY A 179 -3.26 -5.92 4.20
C GLY A 179 -3.27 -7.43 4.35
N TYR A 180 -2.47 -8.13 3.56
CA TYR A 180 -2.27 -9.57 3.75
C TYR A 180 -0.80 -9.97 3.66
N PHE A 181 -0.48 -11.10 4.28
CA PHE A 181 0.80 -11.77 4.19
C PHE A 181 0.63 -13.11 3.49
N SER A 182 1.44 -13.37 2.47
CA SER A 182 1.53 -14.67 1.80
C SER A 182 2.65 -15.47 2.44
N GLY A 183 2.27 -16.47 3.25
CA GLY A 183 3.15 -17.34 4.04
C GLY A 183 2.57 -17.63 5.44
N PRO A 184 3.13 -18.62 6.16
CA PRO A 184 2.58 -19.11 7.44
C PRO A 184 2.90 -18.17 8.62
N ALA A 185 2.46 -16.92 8.55
CA ALA A 185 2.63 -15.95 9.64
C ALA A 185 1.69 -16.30 10.81
N ALA A 186 2.30 -16.51 11.98
CA ALA A 186 1.59 -16.68 13.25
C ALA A 186 1.49 -15.36 14.03
N ARG A 187 2.39 -14.41 13.75
CA ARG A 187 2.39 -13.08 14.36
C ARG A 187 2.92 -12.04 13.38
N ILE A 188 2.26 -10.89 13.31
CA ILE A 188 2.71 -9.73 12.54
C ILE A 188 2.80 -8.54 13.49
N THR A 189 3.87 -7.75 13.39
CA THR A 189 4.06 -6.55 14.20
C THR A 189 4.53 -5.36 13.38
N THR A 190 4.24 -4.16 13.88
CA THR A 190 4.90 -2.90 13.48
C THR A 190 5.44 -2.19 14.73
N THR A 191 6.17 -1.10 14.55
CA THR A 191 6.64 -0.23 15.64
C THR A 191 6.08 1.19 15.48
N ILE A 192 5.38 1.72 16.48
CA ILE A 192 4.88 3.11 16.46
C ILE A 192 5.41 3.82 17.70
N GLY A 193 6.19 4.89 17.49
CA GLY A 193 6.76 5.68 18.60
C GLY A 193 7.61 4.84 19.56
N GLY A 194 8.38 3.89 19.03
CA GLY A 194 9.24 2.98 19.81
C GLY A 194 8.52 1.82 20.50
N ARG A 195 7.19 1.72 20.37
CA ARG A 195 6.40 0.60 20.90
C ARG A 195 6.11 -0.42 19.81
N THR A 196 6.35 -1.70 20.08
CA THR A 196 5.93 -2.79 19.20
C THR A 196 4.43 -3.01 19.35
N ILE A 197 3.72 -2.96 18.22
CA ILE A 197 2.27 -3.18 18.12
C ILE A 197 2.04 -4.47 17.35
N ALA A 198 1.26 -5.39 17.92
CA ALA A 198 0.84 -6.60 17.23
C ALA A 198 -0.39 -6.32 16.35
N ALA A 199 -0.42 -6.93 15.17
CA ALA A 199 -1.60 -6.93 14.33
C ALA A 199 -2.57 -8.03 14.80
N HIS A 200 -3.85 -7.80 14.60
CA HIS A 200 -4.85 -8.87 14.55
C HIS A 200 -4.68 -9.66 13.26
N LEU A 201 -5.00 -10.96 13.31
CA LEU A 201 -4.81 -11.89 12.19
C LEU A 201 -6.08 -12.67 11.88
N GLY A 202 -6.35 -12.88 10.60
CA GLY A 202 -7.41 -13.75 10.10
C GLY A 202 -6.92 -14.58 8.92
N ARG A 203 -7.09 -15.90 8.96
CA ARG A 203 -6.66 -16.81 7.90
C ARG A 203 -7.71 -16.91 6.81
N TRP A 204 -7.29 -16.92 5.56
CA TRP A 204 -8.19 -17.17 4.43
C TRP A 204 -8.58 -18.65 4.38
N SER A 205 -9.88 -18.97 4.44
CA SER A 205 -10.32 -20.37 4.40
C SER A 205 -10.06 -21.07 3.06
N GLY A 206 -10.03 -20.32 1.94
CA GLY A 206 -9.67 -20.87 0.63
C GLY A 206 -8.16 -21.14 0.45
N ARG A 207 -7.33 -20.50 1.27
CA ARG A 207 -5.86 -20.62 1.24
C ARG A 207 -5.25 -20.23 2.60
N PRO A 208 -5.13 -21.17 3.56
CA PRO A 208 -4.77 -20.85 4.95
C PRO A 208 -3.36 -20.28 5.16
N ASP A 209 -2.47 -20.41 4.18
CA ASP A 209 -1.15 -19.78 4.13
C ASP A 209 -1.22 -18.29 3.77
N VAL A 210 -2.39 -17.74 3.45
CA VAL A 210 -2.60 -16.30 3.28
C VAL A 210 -3.36 -15.76 4.48
N VAL A 211 -2.76 -14.76 5.15
CA VAL A 211 -3.26 -14.19 6.39
C VAL A 211 -3.55 -12.71 6.20
N VAL A 212 -4.80 -12.29 6.43
CA VAL A 212 -5.14 -10.87 6.57
C VAL A 212 -4.61 -10.38 7.90
N PHE A 213 -4.00 -9.20 7.90
CA PHE A 213 -3.61 -8.51 9.12
C PHE A 213 -4.25 -7.13 9.17
N TRP A 214 -4.59 -6.66 10.37
CA TRP A 214 -5.05 -5.30 10.60
C TRP A 214 -4.63 -4.79 11.97
N PHE A 215 -4.67 -3.48 12.16
CA PHE A 215 -4.32 -2.82 13.41
C PHE A 215 -5.48 -1.97 13.93
N ASP A 216 -5.58 -1.86 15.25
CA ASP A 216 -6.54 -0.98 15.89
C ASP A 216 -6.23 0.50 15.55
N GLN A 217 -7.29 1.29 15.37
CA GLN A 217 -7.17 2.71 15.02
C GLN A 217 -6.35 3.50 16.04
N SER A 218 -6.49 3.18 17.32
CA SER A 218 -5.76 3.84 18.42
C SER A 218 -4.26 3.61 18.37
N ASP A 219 -3.82 2.47 17.83
CA ASP A 219 -2.41 2.11 17.76
C ASP A 219 -1.77 2.51 16.43
N VAL A 220 -2.48 2.30 15.32
CA VAL A 220 -2.01 2.63 13.97
C VAL A 220 -3.08 3.46 13.23
N PRO A 221 -3.08 4.79 13.40
CA PRO A 221 -4.13 5.65 12.84
C PRO A 221 -3.97 5.92 11.35
N SER A 222 -2.84 5.56 10.72
CA SER A 222 -2.62 5.77 9.28
C SER A 222 -1.46 4.93 8.79
N THR A 223 -1.53 4.47 7.55
CA THR A 223 -0.41 3.81 6.85
C THR A 223 0.84 4.66 6.79
N SER A 224 0.71 5.99 6.79
CA SER A 224 1.85 6.93 6.83
C SER A 224 2.72 6.81 8.08
N ARG A 225 2.20 6.18 9.15
CA ARG A 225 2.93 5.96 10.39
C ARG A 225 3.52 4.57 10.52
N LEU A 226 3.18 3.64 9.61
CA LEU A 226 3.75 2.30 9.64
C LEU A 226 5.27 2.38 9.55
N THR A 227 5.93 1.74 10.51
CA THR A 227 7.31 1.30 10.33
C THR A 227 7.30 -0.09 9.70
N PRO A 228 8.46 -0.63 9.28
CA PRO A 228 8.51 -1.92 8.59
C PRO A 228 7.74 -2.99 9.34
N LEU A 229 6.85 -3.67 8.61
CA LEU A 229 6.12 -4.81 9.12
C LEU A 229 7.07 -6.00 9.27
N ILE A 230 6.89 -6.75 10.35
CA ILE A 230 7.67 -7.96 10.62
C ILE A 230 6.71 -9.12 10.84
N ALA A 231 6.87 -10.18 10.06
CA ALA A 231 6.13 -11.42 10.24
C ALA A 231 7.01 -12.46 10.95
N TYR A 232 6.38 -13.27 11.79
CA TYR A 232 6.99 -14.36 12.53
C TYR A 232 6.20 -15.65 12.31
N ALA A 233 6.91 -16.77 12.23
CA ALA A 233 6.33 -18.11 12.24
C ALA A 233 5.90 -18.52 13.67
N GLU A 234 5.21 -19.65 13.79
CA GLU A 234 4.75 -20.22 15.06
C GLU A 234 5.90 -20.47 16.06
N ASP A 235 7.10 -20.81 15.55
CA ASP A 235 8.31 -21.03 16.37
C ASP A 235 9.00 -19.72 16.81
N GLY A 236 8.43 -18.56 16.45
CA GLY A 236 9.00 -17.25 16.71
C GLY A 236 10.09 -16.82 15.72
N GLY A 237 10.41 -17.67 14.74
CA GLY A 237 11.35 -17.36 13.65
C GLY A 237 10.85 -16.20 12.80
N ARG A 238 11.73 -15.23 12.52
CA ARG A 238 11.40 -14.07 11.69
C ARG A 238 11.31 -14.49 10.22
N LEU A 239 10.15 -14.22 9.61
CA LEU A 239 9.85 -14.58 8.21
C LEU A 239 10.32 -13.52 7.21
N THR A 240 10.33 -12.24 7.61
CA THR A 240 10.76 -11.13 6.76
C THR A 240 12.13 -10.60 7.15
N ARG A 241 12.95 -10.20 6.20
CA ARG A 241 14.27 -9.59 6.47
C ARG A 241 14.16 -8.10 6.76
#